data_AF-A0A969BT37-F1
#
_entry.id   AF-A0A969BT37-F1
#
_cell.length_a   1.000
_cell.length_b   1.000
_cell.length_c   1.000
_cell.angle_alpha   90.00
_cell.angle_beta   90.00
_cell.angle_gamma   90.00
#
_symmetry.space_group_name_H-M   'P 1'
#
loop_
_entity.id
_entity.type
_entity.pdbx_description
1 polymer ?
#
loop_
_entity_poly.entity_id
_entity_poly.type
_entity_poly.pdbx_seq_one_letter_code
_entity_poly.pdbx_strand_id
1 'polypeptide(L)'
;MDLKTYLTTRVAEVDAALDAFLPKADVRPVTIHEAMRYCIFAGGKRLRPVFCLAAAEACGGEISRALAPACAVELMHTYSLVHDDLPAMDDD
;
A
#
# COMPACT_ATOMS: atom_id res chain seq x y z
N MET A 1 6.14 20.70 -9.73
CA MET A 1 5.98 20.14 -8.37
C MET A 1 7.33 19.65 -7.91
N ASP A 2 7.77 19.95 -6.69
CA ASP A 2 9.00 19.37 -6.13
C ASP A 2 8.76 17.93 -5.65
N LEU A 3 9.84 17.18 -5.42
CA LEU A 3 9.76 15.76 -5.05
C LEU A 3 9.01 15.53 -3.73
N LYS A 4 9.20 16.40 -2.72
CA LYS A 4 8.57 16.21 -1.41
C LYS A 4 7.06 16.36 -1.54
N THR A 5 6.60 17.40 -2.23
CA THR A 5 5.19 17.63 -2.51
C THR A 5 4.60 16.47 -3.34
N TYR A 6 5.33 15.97 -4.33
CA TYR A 6 4.91 14.82 -5.12
C TYR A 6 4.71 13.56 -4.27
N LEU A 7 5.71 13.19 -3.47
CA LEU A 7 5.63 12.05 -2.57
C LEU A 7 4.44 12.17 -1.62
N THR A 8 4.30 13.30 -0.91
CA THR A 8 3.20 13.50 0.04
C THR A 8 1.83 13.39 -0.63
N THR A 9 1.68 13.92 -1.85
CA THR A 9 0.42 13.84 -2.60
C THR A 9 0.10 12.40 -2.99
N ARG A 10 1.07 11.70 -3.59
CA ARG A 10 0.87 10.32 -4.06
C ARG A 10 0.70 9.32 -2.93
N VAL A 11 1.38 9.52 -1.79
CA VAL A 11 1.15 8.72 -0.57
C VAL A 11 -0.30 8.85 -0.09
N ALA A 12 -0.83 10.07 -0.01
CA ALA A 12 -2.21 10.28 0.44
C ALA A 12 -3.25 9.63 -0.50
N GLU A 13 -3.04 9.70 -1.81
CA GLU A 13 -3.90 9.04 -2.80
C GLU A 13 -3.84 7.51 -2.68
N VAL A 14 -2.65 6.95 -2.46
CA VAL A 14 -2.45 5.51 -2.27
C VAL A 14 -3.09 5.03 -0.98
N ASP A 15 -2.89 5.72 0.14
CA ASP A 15 -3.50 5.35 1.42
C ASP A 15 -5.03 5.40 1.36
N ALA A 16 -5.60 6.41 0.67
CA ALA A 16 -7.04 6.49 0.44
C ALA A 16 -7.55 5.33 -0.44
N ALA A 17 -6.80 4.97 -1.49
CA ALA A 17 -7.15 3.83 -2.35
C ALA A 17 -7.05 2.49 -1.60
N LEU A 18 -6.00 2.29 -0.78
CA LEU A 18 -5.86 1.11 0.08
C LEU A 18 -7.02 1.01 1.08
N ASP A 19 -7.44 2.12 1.70
CA ASP A 19 -8.60 2.12 2.61
C ASP A 19 -9.90 1.69 1.91
N ALA A 20 -10.06 2.09 0.65
CA ALA A 20 -11.21 1.76 -0.15
C ALA A 20 -11.19 0.30 -0.65
N PHE A 21 -10.02 -0.24 -0.99
CA PHE A 21 -9.87 -1.62 -1.48
C PHE A 21 -9.87 -2.66 -0.37
N LEU A 22 -9.38 -2.33 0.82
CA LEU A 22 -9.35 -3.26 1.94
C LEU A 22 -10.74 -3.42 2.56
N PRO A 23 -11.11 -4.64 2.99
CA PRO A 23 -12.30 -4.82 3.82
C PRO A 23 -12.20 -3.95 5.07
N LYS A 24 -13.36 -3.51 5.59
CA LYS A 24 -13.40 -2.80 6.87
C LYS A 24 -13.09 -3.78 8.01
N ALA A 25 -12.46 -3.28 9.06
CA ALA A 25 -11.99 -4.10 10.19
C ALA A 25 -13.11 -4.91 10.85
N ASP A 26 -14.31 -4.34 10.91
CA ASP A 26 -15.51 -4.91 11.54
C ASP A 26 -16.28 -5.90 10.65
N VAL A 27 -15.86 -6.10 9.40
CA VAL A 27 -16.46 -7.09 8.49
C VAL A 27 -15.93 -8.48 8.82
N ARG A 28 -16.80 -9.49 8.85
CA ARG A 28 -16.36 -10.88 9.08
C ARG A 28 -15.52 -11.41 7.89
N PRO A 29 -14.42 -12.14 8.14
CA PRO A 29 -13.83 -12.48 9.44
C PRO A 29 -13.02 -11.31 10.05
N VAL A 30 -13.46 -10.83 11.22
CA VAL A 30 -12.97 -9.60 11.86
C VAL A 30 -11.47 -9.67 12.16
N THR A 31 -11.01 -10.75 12.77
CA THR A 31 -9.62 -10.89 13.23
C THR A 31 -8.60 -10.71 12.10
N ILE A 32 -8.83 -11.32 10.93
CA ILE A 32 -7.89 -11.19 9.82
C ILE A 32 -8.00 -9.82 9.15
N HIS A 33 -9.18 -9.21 9.06
CA HIS A 33 -9.33 -7.88 8.49
C HIS A 33 -8.71 -6.80 9.39
N GLU A 34 -8.84 -6.93 10.71
CA GLU A 34 -8.12 -6.10 11.68
C GLU A 34 -6.61 -6.23 11.49
N ALA A 35 -6.08 -7.46 11.41
CA ALA A 35 -4.65 -7.70 11.20
C ALA A 35 -4.15 -7.13 9.87
N MET A 36 -4.88 -7.36 8.76
CA MET A 36 -4.53 -6.82 7.44
C MET A 36 -4.44 -5.29 7.48
N ARG A 37 -5.44 -4.63 8.07
CA ARG A 37 -5.45 -3.16 8.16
C ARG A 37 -4.36 -2.65 9.09
N TYR A 38 -4.13 -3.32 10.22
CA TYR A 38 -3.03 -2.98 11.12
C TYR A 38 -1.69 -3.02 10.37
N CYS A 39 -1.36 -4.13 9.70
CA CYS A 39 -0.09 -4.27 8.98
C CYS A 39 0.04 -3.28 7.82
N ILE A 40 -1.03 -3.06 7.05
CA ILE A 40 -0.99 -2.12 5.91
C ILE A 40 -0.82 -0.67 6.38
N PHE A 41 -1.48 -0.26 7.47
CA PHE A 41 -1.48 1.13 7.94
C PHE A 41 -0.54 1.38 9.14
N ALA A 42 0.34 0.43 9.48
CA ALA A 42 1.38 0.59 10.52
C ALA A 42 2.45 1.65 10.19
N GLY A 43 2.36 2.28 9.01
CA GLY A 43 3.28 3.28 8.51
C GLY A 43 4.07 2.78 7.31
N GLY A 44 5.10 3.53 6.92
CA GLY A 44 5.92 3.23 5.75
C GLY A 44 6.00 4.39 4.77
N LYS A 45 7.02 4.36 3.91
CA LYS A 45 7.28 5.45 2.96
C LYS A 45 6.46 5.35 1.67
N ARG A 46 5.74 4.24 1.46
CA ARG A 46 4.95 3.95 0.25
C ARG A 46 5.75 4.14 -1.06
N LEU A 47 7.06 3.85 -1.05
CA LEU A 47 7.90 4.11 -2.23
C LEU A 47 7.49 3.27 -3.43
N ARG A 48 7.15 1.99 -3.21
CA ARG A 48 6.76 1.06 -4.27
C ARG A 48 5.49 1.49 -5.03
N PRO A 49 4.36 1.80 -4.36
CA PRO A 49 3.17 2.28 -5.07
C PRO A 49 3.44 3.63 -5.73
N VAL A 50 4.20 4.54 -5.11
CA VAL A 50 4.54 5.83 -5.74
C VAL A 50 5.40 5.65 -6.99
N PHE A 51 6.32 4.68 -7.02
CA PHE A 51 7.08 4.36 -8.23
C PHE A 51 6.20 3.75 -9.32
N CYS A 52 5.21 2.93 -8.97
CA CYS A 52 4.22 2.43 -9.92
C CYS A 52 3.43 3.58 -10.56
N LEU A 53 2.96 4.53 -9.74
CA LEU A 53 2.27 5.74 -10.19
C LEU A 53 3.14 6.61 -11.09
N ALA A 54 4.39 6.88 -10.68
CA ALA A 54 5.34 7.66 -11.45
C ALA A 54 5.68 7.02 -12.81
N ALA A 55 5.81 5.68 -12.85
CA ALA A 55 6.03 4.95 -14.10
C ALA A 55 4.83 5.08 -15.04
N ALA A 56 3.60 5.00 -14.52
CA ALA A 56 2.40 5.21 -15.32
C ALA A 56 2.35 6.63 -15.91
N GLU A 57 2.60 7.67 -15.09
CA GLU A 57 2.67 9.06 -15.56
C GLU A 57 3.77 9.25 -16.61
N ALA A 58 4.96 8.68 -16.41
CA ALA A 58 6.07 8.78 -17.35
C ALA A 58 5.76 8.15 -18.73
N CYS A 59 4.89 7.15 -18.75
CA CYS A 59 4.38 6.52 -19.97
C CYS A 59 3.13 7.22 -20.55
N GLY A 60 2.71 8.37 -19.99
CA GLY A 60 1.53 9.11 -20.43
C GLY A 60 0.19 8.53 -19.94
N GLY A 61 0.22 7.64 -18.95
CA GLY A 61 -0.96 7.07 -18.32
C GLY A 61 -1.58 7.97 -17.25
N GLU A 62 -2.84 7.68 -16.90
CA GLU A 62 -3.55 8.37 -15.83
C GLU A 62 -3.30 7.72 -14.47
N ILE A 63 -3.01 8.53 -13.45
CA ILE A 63 -2.80 8.07 -12.06
C ILE A 63 -3.98 7.25 -11.55
N SER A 64 -5.20 7.68 -11.81
CA SER A 64 -6.44 7.00 -11.37
C SER A 64 -6.48 5.54 -11.83
N ARG A 65 -5.98 5.25 -13.03
CA ARG A 65 -5.91 3.89 -13.61
C ARG A 65 -4.75 3.07 -13.04
N ALA A 66 -3.74 3.74 -12.50
CA ALA A 66 -2.57 3.11 -11.88
C ALA A 66 -2.72 2.88 -10.36
N LEU A 67 -3.76 3.43 -9.72
CA LEU A 67 -3.98 3.24 -8.28
C LEU A 67 -4.18 1.77 -7.89
N ALA A 68 -4.97 1.01 -8.65
CA ALA A 68 -5.18 -0.41 -8.39
C ALA A 68 -3.87 -1.24 -8.45
N PRO A 69 -3.05 -1.17 -9.52
CA PRO A 69 -1.77 -1.87 -9.54
C PRO A 69 -0.79 -1.33 -8.49
N ALA A 70 -0.79 -0.03 -8.18
CA ALA A 70 0.04 0.52 -7.12
C ALA A 70 -0.33 -0.09 -5.75
N CYS A 71 -1.63 -0.16 -5.42
CA CYS A 71 -2.11 -0.81 -4.21
C CYS A 71 -1.76 -2.30 -4.18
N ALA A 72 -1.88 -3.00 -5.30
CA ALA A 72 -1.52 -4.42 -5.39
C ALA A 72 -0.04 -4.67 -5.04
N VAL A 73 0.87 -3.82 -5.53
CA VAL A 73 2.30 -3.92 -5.19
C VAL A 73 2.55 -3.66 -3.71
N GLU A 74 1.88 -2.67 -3.11
CA GLU A 74 2.02 -2.41 -1.67
C GLU A 74 1.45 -3.55 -0.82
N LEU A 75 0.32 -4.14 -1.23
CA LEU A 75 -0.25 -5.32 -0.58
C LEU A 75 0.73 -6.51 -0.61
N MET A 76 1.36 -6.76 -1.78
CA MET A 76 2.40 -7.78 -1.89
C MET A 76 3.62 -7.47 -1.03
N HIS A 77 4.03 -6.21 -0.94
CA HIS A 77 5.14 -5.80 -0.10
C HIS A 77 4.84 -6.03 1.38
N THR A 78 3.67 -5.60 1.87
CA THR A 78 3.31 -5.80 3.27
C THR A 78 3.13 -7.27 3.60
N TYR A 79 2.56 -8.06 2.69
CA TYR A 79 2.51 -9.52 2.84
C TYR A 79 3.90 -10.12 3.06
N SER A 80 4.90 -9.71 2.26
CA SER A 80 6.24 -10.27 2.39
C SER A 80 6.83 -9.97 3.76
N LEU A 81 6.71 -8.71 4.22
CA LEU A 81 7.20 -8.31 5.55
C LEU A 81 6.53 -9.10 6.67
N VAL A 82 5.21 -9.20 6.66
CA VAL A 82 4.48 -9.95 7.72
C VAL A 82 4.92 -11.41 7.79
N HIS A 83 5.25 -12.02 6.66
CA HIS A 83 5.74 -13.39 6.62
C HIS A 83 7.21 -13.50 6.99
N ASP A 84 8.04 -12.54 6.58
CA ASP A 84 9.46 -12.45 6.92
C ASP A 84 9.63 -12.30 8.44
N ASP A 85 8.76 -11.54 9.11
CA ASP A 85 8.82 -11.30 10.57
C ASP A 85 8.40 -12.53 11.42
N LEU A 86 7.82 -13.59 10.83
CA LEU A 86 7.36 -14.75 11.62
C LEU A 86 8.53 -15.48 12.33
N PRO A 87 8.29 -16.15 13.48
CA PRO A 87 9.33 -16.90 14.21
C PRO A 87 10.06 -17.99 13.42
N ALA A 88 9.46 -18.45 12.32
CA ALA A 88 10.06 -19.45 11.43
C ALA A 88 10.97 -18.84 10.36
N MET A 89 10.96 -17.50 10.22
CA MET A 89 11.73 -16.71 9.27
C MET A 89 12.72 -15.86 10.07
N ASP A 90 12.46 -14.57 10.28
CA ASP A 90 13.41 -13.66 10.95
C ASP A 90 13.19 -13.54 12.47
N ASP A 91 12.03 -13.97 13.00
CA ASP A 91 11.67 -13.91 14.44
C ASP A 91 11.74 -12.48 15.04
N ASP A 92 11.14 -11.51 14.34
CA ASP A 92 11.13 -10.07 14.66
C ASP A 92 9.77 -9.52 15.12
#